data_AF-A0A4Q3HWL6-F1
#
_entry.id   AF-A0A4Q3HWL6-F1
#
_cell.length_a   1.000
_cell.length_b   1.000
_cell.length_c   1.000
_cell.angle_alpha   90.00
_cell.angle_beta   90.00
_cell.angle_gamma   90.00
#
_symmetry.space_group_name_H-M   'P 1'
#
loop_
_entity.id
_entity.type
_entity.pdbx_description
1 polymer ?
#
loop_
_entity_poly.entity_id
_entity_poly.type
_entity_poly.pdbx_seq_one_letter_code
_entity_poly.pdbx_strand_id
1 'polypeptide(L)'
;GSSIAGWKAINESDMLLKPDLTTAYIDPFYQATTMFLFCDVMNPDTGEPYNRDSRSMAKKALTYIQAAGVGDVVYFGPEAEFFIFDDVRWTTEPGHTSYSYDSIELPSNTGSEYTEGNLGHRPGPKGGYFPVNPVDSGQDLRAEMLGVMRDMGMQPEKHHHEVAPAQHELGLKFSDMLTMADRLQLYKYIIHNVAAAYGKSATFMAKPMFKDNGSGMHVHMSIWKDGKPTFAGDKYAGLSQECLWYIGGIIKHAKAINAFSNSTTNSYKRLVPGYEAPVKLAYSARNRSASIRIPWVSSPKGKRLEARFPDPMGNPYLTFTALLMAGLDGIENQIDPGGPADKNLYDLPPEERGSIPEVCGSLKEALESLDKDRAFLKKGGVMDDDFIDSYIELKMEEVMRLQLHPHPVEFDMYYSC
;
A
#
# COMPACT_ATOMS: atom_id res chain seq x y z
N GLY A 1 -3.94 -23.24 -11.85
CA GLY A 1 -3.28 -23.21 -10.53
C GLY A 1 -1.78 -23.06 -10.66
N SER A 2 -1.11 -24.01 -11.32
CA SER A 2 0.35 -24.14 -11.32
C SER A 2 1.17 -23.07 -12.02
N SER A 3 0.54 -22.22 -12.85
CA SER A 3 1.21 -21.07 -13.46
C SER A 3 1.30 -19.85 -12.54
N ILE A 4 0.68 -19.90 -11.36
CA ILE A 4 0.72 -18.81 -10.38
C ILE A 4 1.71 -19.22 -9.28
N ALA A 5 2.77 -18.43 -9.13
CA ALA A 5 3.81 -18.70 -8.15
C ALA A 5 3.24 -18.73 -6.73
N GLY A 6 3.66 -19.72 -5.93
CA GLY A 6 3.13 -19.94 -4.58
C GLY A 6 1.72 -20.55 -4.53
N TRP A 7 1.13 -20.97 -5.66
CA TRP A 7 -0.14 -21.74 -5.67
C TRP A 7 0.15 -23.24 -5.87
N LYS A 8 -0.84 -23.98 -6.39
CA LYS A 8 -0.78 -25.44 -6.59
C LYS A 8 0.43 -25.90 -7.41
N ALA A 9 0.95 -27.07 -7.09
CA ALA A 9 1.94 -27.76 -7.91
C ALA A 9 1.35 -28.21 -9.26
N ILE A 10 2.21 -28.54 -10.23
CA ILE A 10 1.78 -28.92 -11.58
C ILE A 10 0.87 -30.16 -11.63
N ASN A 11 1.04 -31.08 -10.68
CA ASN A 11 0.24 -32.29 -10.53
C ASN A 11 -1.13 -32.08 -9.85
N GLU A 12 -1.43 -30.86 -9.38
CA GLU A 12 -2.72 -30.46 -8.80
C GLU A 12 -3.20 -29.13 -9.41
N SER A 13 -2.99 -28.96 -10.72
CA SER A 13 -3.03 -27.65 -11.35
C SER A 13 -4.43 -27.06 -11.58
N ASP A 14 -5.47 -27.90 -11.63
CA ASP A 14 -6.84 -27.46 -11.90
C ASP A 14 -7.43 -26.69 -10.72
N MET A 15 -8.07 -25.55 -11.01
CA MET A 15 -8.72 -24.68 -10.03
C MET A 15 -10.05 -24.20 -10.58
N LEU A 16 -11.01 -23.92 -9.70
CA LEU A 16 -12.30 -23.33 -10.08
C LEU A 16 -12.31 -21.84 -9.74
N LEU A 17 -12.79 -21.00 -10.67
CA LEU A 17 -13.11 -19.61 -10.40
C LEU A 17 -14.60 -19.47 -10.12
N LYS A 18 -14.94 -18.91 -8.96
CA LYS A 18 -16.31 -18.59 -8.58
C LYS A 18 -16.54 -17.08 -8.76
N PRO A 19 -17.29 -16.65 -9.79
CA PRO A 19 -17.51 -15.23 -10.06
C PRO A 19 -18.41 -14.60 -9.00
N ASP A 20 -18.06 -13.37 -8.61
CA ASP A 20 -18.87 -12.51 -7.76
C ASP A 20 -19.68 -11.54 -8.63
N LEU A 21 -20.95 -11.88 -8.86
CA LEU A 21 -21.83 -11.14 -9.78
C LEU A 21 -22.11 -9.69 -9.34
N THR A 22 -21.82 -9.35 -8.08
CA THR A 22 -21.95 -7.97 -7.58
C THR A 22 -20.83 -7.05 -8.07
N THR A 23 -19.79 -7.64 -8.69
CA THR A 23 -18.59 -6.94 -9.15
C THR A 23 -18.49 -6.86 -10.67
N ALA A 24 -19.64 -6.83 -11.37
CA ALA A 24 -19.70 -6.72 -12.81
C ALA A 24 -19.39 -5.28 -13.26
N TYR A 25 -18.35 -5.11 -14.07
CA TYR A 25 -17.99 -3.82 -14.67
C TYR A 25 -17.85 -3.96 -16.18
N ILE A 26 -18.23 -2.93 -16.92
CA ILE A 26 -17.86 -2.80 -18.34
C ILE A 26 -16.50 -2.14 -18.40
N ASP A 27 -15.58 -2.79 -19.11
CA ASP A 27 -14.23 -2.27 -19.30
C ASP A 27 -14.22 -1.10 -20.30
N PRO A 28 -13.62 0.05 -19.97
CA PRO A 28 -13.61 1.22 -20.83
C PRO A 28 -12.45 1.23 -21.85
N PHE A 29 -11.50 0.30 -21.78
CA PHE A 29 -10.26 0.32 -22.56
C PHE A 29 -10.25 -0.71 -23.70
N TYR A 30 -10.96 -1.83 -23.57
CA TYR A 30 -11.04 -2.81 -24.65
C TYR A 30 -11.81 -2.28 -25.87
N GLN A 31 -11.31 -2.62 -27.06
CA GLN A 31 -11.98 -2.28 -28.32
C GLN A 31 -13.36 -2.95 -28.46
N ALA A 32 -13.48 -4.19 -27.99
CA ALA A 32 -14.73 -4.90 -27.91
C ALA A 32 -15.36 -4.66 -26.53
N THR A 33 -16.68 -4.45 -26.49
CA THR A 33 -17.42 -4.34 -25.22
C THR A 33 -17.17 -5.59 -24.39
N THR A 34 -16.43 -5.40 -23.29
CA THR A 34 -15.97 -6.49 -22.43
C THR A 34 -16.48 -6.23 -21.03
N MET A 35 -17.06 -7.25 -20.42
CA MET A 35 -17.44 -7.23 -19.01
C MET A 35 -16.43 -8.07 -18.23
N PHE A 36 -15.97 -7.57 -17.09
CA PHE A 36 -15.16 -8.35 -16.16
C PHE A 36 -15.84 -8.43 -14.79
N LEU A 37 -15.43 -9.44 -14.03
CA LEU A 37 -15.92 -9.80 -12.70
C LEU A 37 -14.73 -10.18 -11.83
N PHE A 38 -14.79 -9.87 -10.55
CA PHE A 38 -13.88 -10.48 -9.57
C PHE A 38 -14.34 -11.90 -9.27
N CYS A 39 -13.38 -12.79 -9.04
CA CYS A 39 -13.63 -14.19 -8.71
C CYS A 39 -12.92 -14.56 -7.42
N ASP A 40 -13.53 -15.46 -6.65
CA ASP A 40 -12.81 -16.23 -5.63
C ASP A 40 -12.29 -17.51 -6.26
N VAL A 41 -11.22 -18.05 -5.71
CA VAL A 41 -10.65 -19.33 -6.16
C VAL A 41 -11.12 -20.44 -5.24
N MET A 42 -11.56 -21.55 -5.82
CA MET A 42 -12.10 -22.70 -5.11
C MET A 42 -11.31 -23.97 -5.46
N ASN A 43 -11.19 -24.89 -4.50
CA ASN A 43 -10.69 -26.23 -4.76
C ASN A 43 -11.74 -27.01 -5.57
N PRO A 44 -11.38 -27.64 -6.70
CA PRO A 44 -12.35 -28.33 -7.55
C PRO A 44 -12.95 -29.56 -6.88
N ASP A 45 -12.17 -30.29 -6.07
CA ASP A 45 -12.60 -31.54 -5.46
C ASP A 45 -13.56 -31.34 -4.27
N THR A 46 -13.31 -30.32 -3.45
CA THR A 46 -14.10 -30.06 -2.23
C THR A 46 -15.14 -28.98 -2.41
N GLY A 47 -14.98 -28.11 -3.42
CA GLY A 47 -15.80 -26.91 -3.58
C GLY A 47 -15.56 -25.84 -2.51
N GLU A 48 -14.56 -26.01 -1.64
CA GLU A 48 -14.22 -25.07 -0.58
C GLU A 48 -13.29 -23.94 -1.09
N PRO A 49 -13.33 -22.75 -0.47
CA PRO A 49 -12.42 -21.66 -0.84
C PRO A 49 -10.96 -22.09 -0.74
N TYR A 50 -10.17 -21.74 -1.76
CA TYR A 50 -8.75 -22.03 -1.78
C TYR A 50 -8.04 -21.25 -0.67
N ASN A 51 -7.25 -21.94 0.14
CA ASN A 51 -6.62 -21.36 1.33
C ASN A 51 -5.54 -20.32 1.02
N ARG A 52 -5.05 -20.23 -0.23
CA ARG A 52 -4.07 -19.22 -0.68
C ARG A 52 -4.69 -18.09 -1.51
N ASP A 53 -6.01 -18.06 -1.68
CA ASP A 53 -6.71 -16.94 -2.30
C ASP A 53 -6.86 -15.77 -1.32
N SER A 54 -6.13 -14.69 -1.61
CA SER A 54 -6.14 -13.47 -0.79
C SER A 54 -7.52 -12.82 -0.65
N ARG A 55 -8.40 -12.93 -1.66
CA ARG A 55 -9.76 -12.37 -1.59
C ARG A 55 -10.62 -13.19 -0.64
N SER A 56 -10.50 -14.51 -0.68
CA SER A 56 -11.13 -15.43 0.27
C SER A 56 -10.63 -15.21 1.71
N MET A 57 -9.33 -14.94 1.92
CA MET A 57 -8.80 -14.59 3.25
C MET A 57 -9.43 -13.29 3.80
N ALA A 58 -9.56 -12.25 2.98
CA ALA A 58 -10.21 -11.01 3.38
C ALA A 58 -11.67 -11.24 3.79
N LYS A 59 -12.41 -12.10 3.06
CA LYS A 59 -13.77 -12.52 3.44
C LYS A 59 -13.79 -13.25 4.78
N LYS A 60 -12.86 -14.19 5.02
CA LYS A 60 -12.74 -14.90 6.30
C LYS A 60 -12.46 -13.94 7.45
N ALA A 61 -11.61 -12.92 7.26
CA ALA A 61 -11.32 -11.91 8.28
C ALA A 61 -12.56 -11.08 8.64
N LEU A 62 -13.38 -10.72 7.65
CA LEU A 62 -14.67 -10.05 7.86
C LEU A 62 -15.67 -10.93 8.61
N THR A 63 -15.71 -12.24 8.31
CA THR A 63 -16.52 -13.19 9.10
C THR A 63 -16.01 -13.30 10.54
N TYR A 64 -14.69 -13.32 10.73
CA TYR A 64 -14.09 -13.46 12.06
C TYR A 64 -14.42 -12.27 12.98
N ILE A 65 -14.30 -11.02 12.49
CA ILE A 65 -14.64 -9.83 13.30
C ILE A 65 -16.11 -9.83 13.72
N GLN A 66 -17.01 -10.24 12.82
CA GLN A 66 -18.44 -10.35 13.11
C GLN A 66 -18.70 -11.41 14.18
N ALA A 67 -18.07 -12.59 14.07
CA ALA A 67 -18.17 -13.66 15.06
C ALA A 67 -17.58 -13.26 16.43
N ALA A 68 -16.53 -12.44 16.44
CA ALA A 68 -15.95 -11.86 17.66
C ALA A 68 -16.82 -10.75 18.28
N GLY A 69 -17.87 -10.28 17.59
CA GLY A 69 -18.79 -9.27 18.07
C GLY A 69 -18.19 -7.86 18.21
N VAL A 70 -17.04 -7.61 17.58
CA VAL A 70 -16.31 -6.32 17.64
C VAL A 70 -16.94 -5.27 16.72
N GLY A 71 -17.47 -5.69 15.56
CA GLY A 71 -18.20 -4.83 14.64
C GLY A 71 -18.77 -5.58 13.44
N ASP A 72 -19.75 -4.96 12.78
CA ASP A 72 -20.49 -5.54 11.67
C ASP A 72 -19.92 -5.12 10.31
N VAL A 73 -19.33 -3.92 10.26
CA VAL A 73 -18.75 -3.32 9.05
C VAL A 73 -17.37 -2.73 9.37
N VAL A 74 -16.40 -3.06 8.53
CA VAL A 74 -15.03 -2.51 8.59
C VAL A 74 -14.78 -1.68 7.35
N TYR A 75 -14.54 -0.39 7.53
CA TYR A 75 -14.25 0.53 6.43
C TYR A 75 -12.75 0.74 6.26
N PHE A 76 -12.32 0.71 5.00
CA PHE A 76 -10.97 1.03 4.57
C PHE A 76 -10.99 2.19 3.57
N GLY A 77 -10.00 3.08 3.66
CA GLY A 77 -9.76 4.15 2.69
C GLY A 77 -8.26 4.28 2.42
N PRO A 78 -7.73 3.58 1.40
CA PRO A 78 -6.33 3.70 0.99
C PRO A 78 -6.12 4.96 0.12
N GLU A 79 -5.07 5.72 0.40
CA GLU A 79 -4.55 6.77 -0.47
C GLU A 79 -3.26 6.24 -1.12
N ALA A 80 -3.37 5.73 -2.35
CA ALA A 80 -2.25 5.12 -3.08
C ALA A 80 -1.61 6.14 -4.03
N GLU A 81 -0.41 6.59 -3.68
CA GLU A 81 0.42 7.47 -4.48
C GLU A 81 1.06 6.71 -5.65
N PHE A 82 1.42 7.42 -6.71
CA PHE A 82 2.06 6.85 -7.91
C PHE A 82 2.88 7.89 -8.65
N PHE A 83 3.71 7.41 -9.57
CA PHE A 83 4.47 8.25 -10.50
C PHE A 83 4.00 8.03 -11.94
N ILE A 84 4.16 9.04 -12.79
CA ILE A 84 3.97 8.94 -14.23
C ILE A 84 5.22 9.44 -14.95
N PHE A 85 5.86 8.56 -15.72
CA PHE A 85 7.04 8.88 -16.51
C PHE A 85 6.72 8.91 -18.01
N ASP A 86 7.52 9.66 -18.76
CA ASP A 86 7.48 9.72 -20.22
C ASP A 86 8.32 8.60 -20.87
N ASP A 87 9.43 8.20 -20.24
CA ASP A 87 10.29 7.10 -20.69
C ASP A 87 10.81 6.33 -19.46
N VAL A 88 10.88 5.00 -19.55
CA VAL A 88 11.47 4.13 -18.51
C VAL A 88 12.22 3.00 -19.20
N ARG A 89 13.50 2.81 -18.84
CA ARG A 89 14.37 1.75 -19.39
C ARG A 89 15.15 1.10 -18.28
N TRP A 90 15.37 -0.21 -18.37
CA TRP A 90 16.23 -0.92 -17.43
C TRP A 90 16.84 -2.16 -18.07
N THR A 91 17.93 -2.63 -17.49
CA THR A 91 18.58 -3.90 -17.82
C THR A 91 19.23 -4.47 -16.57
N THR A 92 19.18 -5.79 -16.42
CA THR A 92 19.86 -6.53 -15.35
C THR A 92 20.85 -7.55 -15.93
N GLU A 93 21.21 -7.39 -17.20
CA GLU A 93 22.16 -8.31 -17.85
C GLU A 93 23.56 -8.19 -17.24
N PRO A 94 24.32 -9.31 -17.16
CA PRO A 94 25.72 -9.26 -16.77
C PRO A 94 26.51 -8.25 -17.62
N GLY A 95 27.23 -7.34 -16.97
CA GLY A 95 27.99 -6.26 -17.61
C GLY A 95 27.16 -5.05 -18.08
N HIS A 96 25.82 -5.13 -18.03
CA HIS A 96 24.91 -4.05 -18.43
C HIS A 96 23.75 -3.96 -17.43
N THR A 97 24.05 -3.54 -16.19
CA THR A 97 23.03 -3.31 -15.16
C THR A 97 22.78 -1.81 -14.99
N SER A 98 21.58 -1.35 -15.32
CA SER A 98 21.20 0.06 -15.21
C SER A 98 19.68 0.24 -15.21
N TYR A 99 19.23 1.42 -14.79
CA TYR A 99 17.88 1.89 -15.04
C TYR A 99 17.92 3.39 -15.33
N SER A 100 16.96 3.87 -16.11
CA SER A 100 16.71 5.29 -16.35
C SER A 100 15.22 5.52 -16.44
N TYR A 101 14.79 6.71 -16.02
CA TYR A 101 13.44 7.19 -16.19
C TYR A 101 13.53 8.66 -16.61
N ASP A 102 12.51 9.11 -17.33
CA ASP A 102 12.39 10.50 -17.73
C ASP A 102 10.97 11.01 -17.56
N SER A 103 10.85 12.30 -17.27
CA SER A 103 9.57 13.03 -17.30
C SER A 103 9.84 14.50 -17.58
N ILE A 104 8.95 15.13 -18.35
CA ILE A 104 9.00 16.57 -18.64
C ILE A 104 9.05 17.43 -17.37
N GLU A 105 8.58 16.93 -16.22
CA GLU A 105 8.60 17.64 -14.93
C GLU A 105 9.92 17.51 -14.17
N LEU A 106 10.84 16.62 -14.57
CA LEU A 106 12.06 16.37 -13.80
C LEU A 106 12.98 17.60 -13.81
N PRO A 107 13.54 18.03 -12.65
CA PRO A 107 14.51 19.12 -12.58
C PRO A 107 15.77 18.91 -13.42
N SER A 108 16.13 17.65 -13.69
CA SER A 108 17.25 17.29 -14.59
C SER A 108 17.06 17.78 -16.02
N ASN A 109 15.82 18.10 -16.43
CA ASN A 109 15.47 18.51 -17.79
C ASN A 109 15.43 20.02 -18.02
N THR A 110 15.90 20.83 -17.06
CA THR A 110 15.94 22.29 -17.22
C THR A 110 16.75 22.77 -18.41
N GLY A 111 17.81 22.03 -18.79
CA GLY A 111 18.64 22.32 -19.96
C GLY A 111 18.38 21.44 -21.18
N SER A 112 17.38 20.55 -21.14
CA SER A 112 17.12 19.61 -22.23
C SER A 112 16.58 20.30 -23.48
N GLU A 113 16.99 19.83 -24.65
CA GLU A 113 16.45 20.29 -25.94
C GLU A 113 15.26 19.40 -26.35
N TYR A 114 14.12 20.04 -26.63
CA TYR A 114 12.90 19.39 -27.12
C TYR A 114 12.57 19.93 -28.51
N THR A 115 11.94 19.11 -29.35
CA THR A 115 11.59 19.48 -30.74
C THR A 115 10.70 20.73 -30.78
N GLU A 116 9.78 20.83 -29.82
CA GLU A 116 8.83 21.93 -29.62
C GLU A 116 9.38 23.08 -28.76
N GLY A 117 10.60 22.95 -28.25
CA GLY A 117 11.25 23.90 -27.34
C GLY A 117 11.05 23.58 -25.85
N ASN A 118 11.97 24.06 -25.00
CA ASN A 118 11.92 23.87 -23.56
C ASN A 118 11.15 25.02 -22.88
N LEU A 119 9.91 24.75 -22.43
CA LEU A 119 9.02 25.77 -21.85
C LEU A 119 9.35 26.14 -20.38
N GLY A 120 10.32 25.46 -19.77
CA GLY A 120 10.91 25.85 -18.48
C GLY A 120 10.11 25.55 -17.21
N HIS A 121 8.78 25.57 -17.23
CA HIS A 121 7.93 25.43 -16.05
C HIS A 121 7.96 24.02 -15.44
N ARG A 122 8.69 23.83 -14.33
CA ARG A 122 8.85 22.53 -13.65
C ARG A 122 8.89 22.68 -12.13
N PRO A 123 8.40 21.68 -11.37
CA PRO A 123 8.61 21.64 -9.93
C PRO A 123 10.10 21.40 -9.63
N GLY A 124 10.62 22.01 -8.57
CA GLY A 124 11.93 21.64 -8.02
C GLY A 124 11.86 20.30 -7.27
N PRO A 125 13.00 19.77 -6.78
CA PRO A 125 12.99 18.63 -5.87
C PRO A 125 12.10 18.90 -4.66
N LYS A 126 11.20 17.96 -4.32
CA LYS A 126 10.14 18.14 -3.30
C LYS A 126 9.20 19.34 -3.53
N GLY A 127 9.15 19.87 -4.75
CA GLY A 127 8.40 21.08 -5.11
C GLY A 127 7.08 20.80 -5.85
N GLY A 128 6.66 19.54 -5.97
CA GLY A 128 5.47 19.14 -6.71
C GLY A 128 4.15 19.34 -5.95
N TYR A 129 4.17 19.71 -4.68
CA TYR A 129 2.95 19.75 -3.88
C TYR A 129 2.09 21.00 -4.19
N PHE A 130 1.02 20.80 -4.96
CA PHE A 130 0.03 21.82 -5.37
C PHE A 130 0.53 23.06 -6.15
N PRO A 131 1.54 22.99 -7.04
CA PRO A 131 1.70 24.05 -8.03
C PRO A 131 0.52 24.03 -9.00
N VAL A 132 0.21 25.18 -9.59
CA VAL A 132 -0.80 25.28 -10.66
C VAL A 132 -0.14 25.07 -12.02
N ASN A 133 -0.95 24.81 -13.05
CA ASN A 133 -0.49 24.86 -14.44
C ASN A 133 0.19 26.21 -14.74
N PRO A 134 1.26 26.24 -15.55
CA PRO A 134 1.83 25.12 -16.32
C PRO A 134 2.91 24.29 -15.60
N VAL A 135 3.16 24.52 -14.30
CA VAL A 135 4.17 23.74 -13.55
C VAL A 135 3.67 22.31 -13.27
N ASP A 136 2.38 22.17 -12.94
CA ASP A 136 1.69 20.88 -12.88
C ASP A 136 1.24 20.47 -14.30
N SER A 137 1.91 19.47 -14.87
CA SER A 137 1.60 18.95 -16.21
C SER A 137 0.56 17.82 -16.20
N GLY A 138 0.23 17.30 -15.02
CA GLY A 138 -0.63 16.12 -14.85
C GLY A 138 -2.11 16.42 -14.61
N GLN A 139 -2.54 17.69 -14.57
CA GLN A 139 -3.90 18.08 -14.18
C GLN A 139 -5.00 17.39 -15.00
N ASP A 140 -4.95 17.47 -16.34
CA ASP A 140 -5.97 16.88 -17.22
C ASP A 140 -5.92 15.35 -17.21
N LEU A 141 -4.71 14.78 -17.15
CA LEU A 141 -4.51 13.35 -17.08
C LEU A 141 -5.10 12.76 -15.78
N ARG A 142 -4.88 13.42 -14.64
CA ARG A 142 -5.52 13.03 -13.37
C ARG A 142 -7.04 13.19 -13.43
N ALA A 143 -7.54 14.26 -14.06
CA ALA A 143 -8.98 14.47 -14.22
C ALA A 143 -9.64 13.38 -15.06
N GLU A 144 -8.98 12.92 -16.13
CA GLU A 144 -9.43 11.79 -16.96
C GLU A 144 -9.48 10.49 -16.14
N MET A 145 -8.44 10.21 -15.35
CA MET A 145 -8.44 9.05 -14.43
C MET A 145 -9.65 9.06 -13.49
N LEU A 146 -9.96 10.22 -12.89
CA LEU A 146 -11.17 10.35 -12.04
C LEU A 146 -12.46 10.18 -12.84
N GLY A 147 -12.50 10.67 -14.09
CA GLY A 147 -13.62 10.51 -15.01
C GLY A 147 -13.93 9.04 -15.26
N VAL A 148 -12.92 8.26 -15.66
CA VAL A 148 -13.04 6.82 -15.91
C VAL A 148 -13.44 6.07 -14.63
N MET A 149 -12.84 6.40 -13.48
CA MET A 149 -13.23 5.81 -12.19
C MET A 149 -14.71 6.03 -11.87
N ARG A 150 -15.23 7.25 -12.10
CA ARG A 150 -16.64 7.58 -11.89
C ARG A 150 -17.54 6.79 -12.85
N ASP A 151 -17.14 6.66 -14.12
CA ASP A 151 -17.92 5.92 -15.13
C ASP A 151 -17.99 4.42 -14.82
N MET A 152 -16.97 3.88 -14.13
CA MET A 152 -16.96 2.53 -13.57
C MET A 152 -17.68 2.42 -12.21
N GLY A 153 -18.38 3.46 -11.75
CA GLY A 153 -19.18 3.44 -10.52
C GLY A 153 -18.37 3.59 -9.22
N MET A 154 -17.10 4.00 -9.30
CA MET A 154 -16.31 4.38 -8.13
C MET A 154 -16.68 5.81 -7.67
N GLN A 155 -16.25 6.19 -6.47
CA GLN A 155 -16.53 7.51 -5.89
C GLN A 155 -15.22 8.28 -5.64
N PRO A 156 -14.60 8.85 -6.69
CA PRO A 156 -13.45 9.73 -6.52
C PRO A 156 -13.84 11.03 -5.79
N GLU A 157 -12.95 11.55 -4.94
CA GLU A 157 -13.20 12.75 -4.12
C GLU A 157 -12.22 13.88 -4.41
N LYS A 158 -10.95 13.57 -4.68
CA LYS A 158 -9.88 14.55 -4.90
C LYS A 158 -8.83 14.00 -5.86
N HIS A 159 -8.05 14.90 -6.45
CA HIS A 159 -6.77 14.58 -7.08
C HIS A 159 -5.79 15.70 -6.81
N HIS A 160 -4.51 15.38 -6.78
CA HIS A 160 -3.45 16.38 -6.74
C HIS A 160 -2.11 15.84 -7.20
N HIS A 161 -1.25 16.77 -7.57
CA HIS A 161 0.17 16.52 -7.65
C HIS A 161 0.75 16.30 -6.25
N GLU A 162 1.63 15.32 -6.12
CA GLU A 162 2.31 14.96 -4.87
C GLU A 162 3.67 15.64 -4.72
N VAL A 163 4.38 15.38 -3.62
CA VAL A 163 5.59 16.14 -3.26
C VAL A 163 6.73 16.02 -4.28
N ALA A 164 7.03 14.81 -4.78
CA ALA A 164 8.09 14.64 -5.77
C ALA A 164 7.62 15.04 -7.17
N PRO A 165 8.51 15.52 -8.07
CA PRO A 165 8.19 15.69 -9.49
C PRO A 165 7.60 14.42 -10.09
N ALA A 166 6.63 14.55 -10.99
CA ALA A 166 5.93 13.43 -11.63
C ALA A 166 5.15 12.50 -10.67
N GLN A 167 4.95 12.90 -9.41
CA GLN A 167 4.20 12.14 -8.41
C GLN A 167 2.76 12.63 -8.34
N HIS A 168 1.82 11.72 -8.11
CA HIS A 168 0.40 12.01 -8.05
C HIS A 168 -0.32 11.19 -6.99
N GLU A 169 -1.45 11.71 -6.51
CA GLU A 169 -2.41 11.00 -5.67
C GLU A 169 -3.83 11.31 -6.16
N LEU A 170 -4.68 10.27 -6.19
CA LEU A 170 -6.11 10.41 -6.38
C LEU A 170 -6.81 9.83 -5.14
N GLY A 171 -7.76 10.59 -4.58
CA GLY A 171 -8.53 10.18 -3.42
C GLY A 171 -9.81 9.47 -3.82
N LEU A 172 -10.05 8.29 -3.24
CA LEU A 172 -11.31 7.58 -3.33
C LEU A 172 -12.04 7.65 -1.99
N LYS A 173 -13.36 7.80 -2.04
CA LYS A 173 -14.19 7.60 -0.86
C LYS A 173 -14.03 6.18 -0.34
N PHE A 174 -13.86 6.05 0.97
CA PHE A 174 -13.77 4.76 1.65
C PHE A 174 -14.99 3.87 1.36
N SER A 175 -14.80 2.55 1.46
CA SER A 175 -15.86 1.53 1.40
C SER A 175 -15.59 0.44 2.43
N ASP A 176 -16.50 -0.51 2.56
CA ASP A 176 -16.20 -1.76 3.25
C ASP A 176 -14.91 -2.39 2.70
N MET A 177 -14.19 -3.11 3.56
CA MET A 177 -12.85 -3.63 3.31
C MET A 177 -12.70 -4.39 1.99
N LEU A 178 -13.65 -5.29 1.67
CA LEU A 178 -13.56 -6.13 0.48
C LEU A 178 -13.76 -5.30 -0.79
N THR A 179 -14.82 -4.48 -0.82
CA THR A 179 -15.09 -3.58 -1.94
C THR A 179 -13.93 -2.60 -2.16
N MET A 180 -13.32 -2.11 -1.08
CA MET A 180 -12.19 -1.19 -1.20
C MET A 180 -10.92 -1.88 -1.73
N ALA A 181 -10.69 -3.15 -1.37
CA ALA A 181 -9.58 -3.92 -1.94
C ALA A 181 -9.80 -4.19 -3.45
N ASP A 182 -11.02 -4.58 -3.86
CA ASP A 182 -11.40 -4.71 -5.27
C ASP A 182 -11.20 -3.38 -6.02
N ARG A 183 -11.67 -2.27 -5.45
CA ARG A 183 -11.50 -0.92 -6.00
C ARG A 183 -10.05 -0.47 -6.11
N LEU A 184 -9.16 -0.88 -5.20
CA LEU A 184 -7.75 -0.53 -5.32
C LEU A 184 -7.06 -1.27 -6.46
N GLN A 185 -7.50 -2.50 -6.78
CA GLN A 185 -7.04 -3.18 -7.99
C GLN A 185 -7.50 -2.45 -9.26
N LEU A 186 -8.77 -2.01 -9.30
CA LEU A 186 -9.30 -1.19 -10.40
C LEU A 186 -8.59 0.16 -10.51
N TYR A 187 -8.30 0.80 -9.39
CA TYR A 187 -7.57 2.06 -9.32
C TYR A 187 -6.23 1.96 -10.06
N LYS A 188 -5.44 0.93 -9.76
CA LYS A 188 -4.16 0.68 -10.43
C LYS A 188 -4.36 0.40 -11.92
N TYR A 189 -5.33 -0.43 -12.27
CA TYR A 189 -5.65 -0.77 -13.66
C TYR A 189 -6.04 0.47 -14.49
N ILE A 190 -6.93 1.31 -13.97
CA ILE A 190 -7.36 2.55 -14.63
C ILE A 190 -6.17 3.49 -14.81
N ILE A 191 -5.36 3.69 -13.77
CA ILE A 191 -4.21 4.59 -13.83
C ILE A 191 -3.20 4.13 -14.89
N HIS A 192 -2.88 2.83 -14.94
CA HIS A 192 -1.97 2.30 -15.95
C HIS A 192 -2.52 2.48 -17.37
N ASN A 193 -3.80 2.20 -17.61
CA ASN A 193 -4.38 2.29 -18.96
C ASN A 193 -4.59 3.74 -19.42
N VAL A 194 -5.02 4.65 -18.53
CA VAL A 194 -5.13 6.07 -18.87
C VAL A 194 -3.74 6.66 -19.15
N ALA A 195 -2.73 6.35 -18.32
CA ALA A 195 -1.37 6.80 -18.60
C ALA A 195 -0.86 6.27 -19.96
N ALA A 196 -1.09 4.99 -20.26
CA ALA A 196 -0.71 4.39 -21.53
C ALA A 196 -1.43 5.05 -22.73
N ALA A 197 -2.71 5.38 -22.61
CA ALA A 197 -3.47 6.08 -23.64
C ALA A 197 -2.94 7.51 -23.91
N TYR A 198 -2.29 8.12 -22.91
CA TYR A 198 -1.61 9.41 -23.01
C TYR A 198 -0.14 9.28 -23.46
N GLY A 199 0.32 8.09 -23.83
CA GLY A 199 1.70 7.84 -24.23
C GLY A 199 2.70 7.90 -23.07
N LYS A 200 2.24 7.67 -21.84
CA LYS A 200 3.05 7.70 -20.61
C LYS A 200 3.06 6.35 -19.89
N SER A 201 3.92 6.21 -18.89
CA SER A 201 4.07 5.00 -18.09
C SER A 201 3.89 5.30 -16.60
N ALA A 202 2.80 4.81 -16.02
CA ALA A 202 2.55 4.95 -14.58
C ALA A 202 3.22 3.82 -13.77
N THR A 203 3.64 4.11 -12.54
CA THR A 203 4.17 3.10 -11.60
C THR A 203 3.76 3.37 -10.16
N PHE A 204 3.44 2.29 -9.44
CA PHE A 204 3.14 2.27 -8.00
C PHE A 204 4.33 1.84 -7.14
N MET A 205 5.54 1.79 -7.73
CA MET A 205 6.74 1.48 -6.97
C MET A 205 6.90 2.43 -5.77
N ALA A 206 7.25 1.87 -4.62
CA ALA A 206 7.40 2.62 -3.38
C ALA A 206 8.52 3.68 -3.48
N LYS A 207 9.57 3.39 -4.25
CA LYS A 207 10.70 4.28 -4.44
C LYS A 207 11.29 4.16 -5.85
N PRO A 208 10.71 4.85 -6.85
CA PRO A 208 11.28 4.90 -8.20
C PRO A 208 12.48 5.85 -8.29
N MET A 209 12.50 6.92 -7.47
CA MET A 209 13.56 7.93 -7.49
C MET A 209 14.39 7.95 -6.20
N PHE A 210 15.72 8.00 -6.34
CA PHE A 210 16.64 8.22 -5.23
C PHE A 210 16.64 9.69 -4.82
N LYS A 211 16.68 9.97 -3.51
CA LYS A 211 16.71 11.32 -2.90
C LYS A 211 15.49 12.24 -3.12
N ASP A 212 14.35 11.71 -3.57
CA ASP A 212 13.06 12.43 -3.52
C ASP A 212 12.00 11.63 -2.75
N ASN A 213 10.78 12.12 -2.62
CA ASN A 213 9.67 11.39 -2.00
C ASN A 213 9.36 10.07 -2.74
N GLY A 214 8.70 9.14 -2.06
CA GLY A 214 8.33 7.84 -2.63
C GLY A 214 6.85 7.57 -2.38
N SER A 215 6.27 6.62 -3.12
CA SER A 215 4.83 6.34 -3.09
C SER A 215 4.40 5.57 -1.84
N GLY A 216 3.58 6.20 -1.01
CA GLY A 216 2.85 5.56 0.08
C GLY A 216 1.50 4.97 -0.33
N MET A 217 0.98 4.11 0.54
CA MET A 217 -0.43 3.75 0.58
C MET A 217 -0.94 4.07 1.99
N HIS A 218 -1.40 5.28 2.24
CA HIS A 218 -1.92 5.65 3.56
C HIS A 218 -3.28 4.97 3.77
N VAL A 219 -3.38 4.05 4.73
CA VAL A 219 -4.58 3.24 4.93
C VAL A 219 -5.38 3.76 6.12
N HIS A 220 -6.50 4.41 5.82
CA HIS A 220 -7.47 4.81 6.82
C HIS A 220 -8.38 3.63 7.20
N MET A 221 -8.63 3.45 8.51
CA MET A 221 -9.46 2.35 9.03
C MET A 221 -10.45 2.81 10.09
N SER A 222 -11.67 2.25 10.05
CA SER A 222 -12.65 2.38 11.13
C SER A 222 -13.54 1.14 11.21
N ILE A 223 -13.94 0.77 12.43
CA ILE A 223 -14.91 -0.31 12.69
C ILE A 223 -16.25 0.31 13.12
N TRP A 224 -17.34 -0.29 12.66
CA TRP A 224 -18.69 0.15 12.96
C TRP A 224 -19.53 -1.04 13.44
N LYS A 225 -20.41 -0.76 14.40
CA LYS A 225 -21.34 -1.73 14.99
C LYS A 225 -22.71 -1.09 15.14
N ASP A 226 -23.77 -1.77 14.72
CA ASP A 226 -25.15 -1.27 14.79
C ASP A 226 -25.32 0.16 14.22
N GLY A 227 -24.61 0.46 13.13
CA GLY A 227 -24.63 1.77 12.47
C GLY A 227 -23.90 2.90 13.22
N LYS A 228 -23.11 2.60 14.26
CA LYS A 228 -22.33 3.57 15.04
C LYS A 228 -20.82 3.30 14.93
N PRO A 229 -19.97 4.35 14.87
CA PRO A 229 -18.52 4.20 14.83
C PRO A 229 -18.00 3.72 16.19
N THR A 230 -17.23 2.64 16.22
CA THR A 230 -16.64 2.12 17.47
C THR A 230 -15.33 2.82 17.83
N PHE A 231 -14.69 3.50 16.88
CA PHE A 231 -13.41 4.18 17.10
C PHE A 231 -13.53 5.59 17.69
N ALA A 232 -14.73 6.16 17.72
CA ALA A 232 -14.98 7.45 18.34
C ALA A 232 -15.21 7.31 19.85
N GLY A 233 -14.56 8.15 20.65
CA GLY A 233 -14.70 8.13 22.10
C GLY A 233 -14.14 9.38 22.78
N ASP A 234 -13.81 9.24 24.06
CA ASP A 234 -13.41 10.33 24.96
C ASP A 234 -11.91 10.30 25.34
N LYS A 235 -11.13 9.42 24.70
CA LYS A 235 -9.68 9.29 24.93
C LYS A 235 -8.89 10.27 24.05
N TYR A 236 -7.60 10.01 23.93
CA TYR A 236 -6.68 10.82 23.14
C TYR A 236 -7.22 11.11 21.73
N ALA A 237 -7.19 12.38 21.32
CA ALA A 237 -7.68 12.86 20.02
C ALA A 237 -9.14 12.45 19.67
N GLY A 238 -9.98 12.16 20.66
CA GLY A 238 -11.37 11.73 20.48
C GLY A 238 -11.51 10.28 20.01
N LEU A 239 -10.51 9.45 20.30
CA LEU A 239 -10.55 8.00 20.09
C LEU A 239 -11.29 7.29 21.23
N SER A 240 -11.84 6.12 20.96
CA SER A 240 -12.29 5.18 21.99
C SER A 240 -11.14 4.36 22.56
N GLN A 241 -11.41 3.66 23.66
CA GLN A 241 -10.44 2.70 24.22
C GLN A 241 -10.22 1.51 23.27
N GLU A 242 -11.27 1.03 22.59
CA GLU A 242 -11.13 -0.03 21.60
C GLU A 242 -10.22 0.38 20.45
N CYS A 243 -10.29 1.65 20.00
CA CYS A 243 -9.38 2.13 18.96
C CYS A 243 -7.92 2.19 19.45
N LEU A 244 -7.68 2.56 20.70
CA LEU A 244 -6.32 2.54 21.27
C LEU A 244 -5.76 1.12 21.32
N TRP A 245 -6.58 0.14 21.73
CA TRP A 245 -6.16 -1.26 21.69
C TRP A 245 -5.91 -1.77 20.27
N TYR A 246 -6.74 -1.37 19.31
CA TYR A 246 -6.53 -1.67 17.90
C TYR A 246 -5.18 -1.12 17.39
N ILE A 247 -4.83 0.12 17.77
CA ILE A 247 -3.53 0.73 17.48
C ILE A 247 -2.40 -0.08 18.16
N GLY A 248 -2.59 -0.51 19.41
CA GLY A 248 -1.62 -1.33 20.14
C GLY A 248 -1.32 -2.65 19.44
N GLY A 249 -2.36 -3.31 18.90
CA GLY A 249 -2.22 -4.50 18.07
C GLY A 249 -1.41 -4.26 16.80
N ILE A 250 -1.69 -3.18 16.06
CA ILE A 250 -0.89 -2.81 14.88
C ILE A 250 0.58 -2.55 15.25
N ILE A 251 0.85 -1.80 16.33
CA ILE A 251 2.22 -1.50 16.77
C ILE A 251 2.96 -2.78 17.15
N LYS A 252 2.33 -3.66 17.93
CA LYS A 252 2.90 -4.94 18.37
C LYS A 252 3.31 -5.82 17.19
N HIS A 253 2.44 -5.91 16.18
CA HIS A 253 2.60 -6.82 15.03
C HIS A 253 3.21 -6.16 13.78
N ALA A 254 3.60 -4.89 13.85
CA ALA A 254 3.98 -4.09 12.68
C ALA A 254 5.07 -4.73 11.82
N LYS A 255 6.07 -5.37 12.43
CA LYS A 255 7.15 -6.05 11.70
C LYS A 255 6.65 -7.23 10.86
N ALA A 256 5.73 -8.03 11.40
CA ALA A 256 5.06 -9.09 10.63
C ALA A 256 4.14 -8.51 9.55
N ILE A 257 3.43 -7.41 9.85
CA ILE A 257 2.57 -6.71 8.87
C ILE A 257 3.40 -6.16 7.70
N ASN A 258 4.66 -5.74 7.91
CA ASN A 258 5.53 -5.27 6.83
C ASN A 258 5.72 -6.32 5.73
N ALA A 259 5.66 -7.62 6.04
CA ALA A 259 5.78 -8.68 5.04
C ALA A 259 4.66 -8.61 3.97
N PHE A 260 3.49 -8.05 4.32
CA PHE A 260 2.36 -7.87 3.39
C PHE A 260 2.25 -6.42 2.90
N SER A 261 2.30 -5.47 3.84
CA SER A 261 2.11 -4.03 3.59
C SER A 261 3.30 -3.34 2.90
N ASN A 262 4.49 -3.95 2.96
CA ASN A 262 5.74 -3.49 2.36
C ASN A 262 6.45 -4.68 1.70
N SER A 263 5.70 -5.41 0.88
CA SER A 263 6.01 -6.77 0.42
C SER A 263 7.06 -6.88 -0.68
N THR A 264 7.92 -5.87 -0.86
CA THR A 264 8.96 -5.85 -1.90
C THR A 264 10.28 -5.31 -1.37
N THR A 265 11.38 -5.62 -2.04
CA THR A 265 12.70 -5.07 -1.67
C THR A 265 12.82 -3.55 -1.94
N ASN A 266 11.96 -2.99 -2.80
CA ASN A 266 11.89 -1.56 -3.11
C ASN A 266 11.17 -0.76 -2.02
N SER A 267 10.19 -1.38 -1.33
CA SER A 267 9.48 -0.80 -0.17
C SER A 267 10.44 -0.24 0.89
N TYR A 268 11.53 -0.94 1.17
CA TYR A 268 12.53 -0.57 2.17
C TYR A 268 13.54 0.49 1.68
N LYS A 269 13.44 0.91 0.42
CA LYS A 269 14.11 2.13 -0.06
C LYS A 269 13.26 3.38 0.20
N ARG A 270 11.95 3.20 0.41
CA ARG A 270 11.02 4.26 0.86
C ARG A 270 11.08 4.45 2.37
N LEU A 271 11.05 3.37 3.15
CA LEU A 271 11.04 3.38 4.63
C LEU A 271 12.41 3.75 5.23
N VAL A 272 12.91 4.93 4.86
CA VAL A 272 14.14 5.54 5.39
C VAL A 272 13.82 6.94 5.93
N PRO A 273 14.53 7.42 6.97
CA PRO A 273 14.30 8.77 7.50
C PRO A 273 14.48 9.89 6.44
N GLY A 274 13.66 10.95 6.51
CA GLY A 274 13.87 12.20 5.74
C GLY A 274 12.95 12.49 4.55
N TYR A 275 12.00 11.60 4.21
CA TYR A 275 11.09 11.74 3.06
C TYR A 275 9.61 11.54 3.40
N GLU A 276 9.18 12.00 4.59
CA GLU A 276 7.83 11.76 5.14
C GLU A 276 7.43 10.29 5.32
N ALA A 277 8.36 9.35 5.07
CA ALA A 277 8.16 7.94 5.33
C ALA A 277 8.23 7.66 6.84
N PRO A 278 7.24 6.94 7.40
CA PRO A 278 7.19 6.68 8.83
C PRO A 278 7.97 5.43 9.18
N VAL A 279 9.14 5.62 9.81
CA VAL A 279 9.98 4.50 10.27
C VAL A 279 9.68 4.15 11.73
N LYS A 280 9.15 5.12 12.49
CA LYS A 280 8.93 5.02 13.93
C LYS A 280 7.49 4.62 14.26
N LEU A 281 7.34 3.47 14.92
CA LEU A 281 6.07 2.91 15.37
C LEU A 281 5.56 3.67 16.59
N ALA A 282 5.00 4.84 16.31
CA ALA A 282 4.26 5.64 17.27
C ALA A 282 2.92 6.06 16.65
N TYR A 283 2.00 6.47 17.52
CA TYR A 283 0.77 7.13 17.12
C TYR A 283 0.74 8.57 17.60
N SER A 284 0.16 9.46 16.80
CA SER A 284 0.01 10.87 17.15
C SER A 284 -1.08 11.55 16.34
N ALA A 285 -1.72 12.55 16.94
CA ALA A 285 -2.63 13.44 16.25
C ALA A 285 -1.83 14.39 15.35
N ARG A 286 -2.23 14.50 14.07
CA ARG A 286 -1.69 15.43 13.07
C ARG A 286 -0.22 15.20 12.67
N ASN A 287 0.59 14.50 13.46
CA ASN A 287 2.00 14.31 13.18
C ASN A 287 2.24 13.37 11.99
N ARG A 288 2.88 13.89 10.94
CA ARG A 288 3.22 13.15 9.73
C ARG A 288 4.51 12.31 9.86
N SER A 289 5.27 12.42 10.94
CA SER A 289 6.43 11.56 11.16
C SER A 289 6.07 10.21 11.80
N ALA A 290 4.84 10.05 12.30
CA ALA A 290 4.37 8.86 13.00
C ALA A 290 3.81 7.80 12.02
N SER A 291 4.05 6.52 12.31
CA SER A 291 3.49 5.38 11.56
C SER A 291 1.97 5.29 11.61
N ILE A 292 1.37 5.73 12.71
CA ILE A 292 -0.09 5.77 12.87
C ILE A 292 -0.52 7.21 13.13
N ARG A 293 -1.14 7.85 12.13
CA ARG A 293 -1.66 9.21 12.25
C ARG A 293 -3.12 9.16 12.67
N ILE A 294 -3.54 10.08 13.55
CA ILE A 294 -4.96 10.32 13.84
C ILE A 294 -5.38 11.61 13.12
N PRO A 295 -6.13 11.51 12.00
CA PRO A 295 -6.61 12.69 11.28
C PRO A 295 -7.51 13.56 12.17
N TRP A 296 -7.36 14.87 12.01
CA TRP A 296 -8.29 15.80 12.65
C TRP A 296 -9.62 15.77 11.91
N VAL A 297 -10.71 15.56 12.66
CA VAL A 297 -12.08 15.56 12.16
C VAL A 297 -13.00 16.12 13.24
N SER A 298 -14.02 16.85 12.81
CA SER A 298 -15.03 17.44 13.71
C SER A 298 -16.18 16.49 14.07
N SER A 299 -16.38 15.43 13.28
CA SER A 299 -17.48 14.47 13.47
C SER A 299 -17.00 13.13 14.04
N PRO A 300 -17.72 12.52 14.99
CA PRO A 300 -17.48 11.14 15.42
C PRO A 300 -17.49 10.15 14.25
N LYS A 301 -18.35 10.37 13.24
CA LYS A 301 -18.42 9.51 12.04
C LYS A 301 -17.16 9.58 11.17
N GLY A 302 -16.38 10.65 11.29
CA GLY A 302 -15.12 10.77 10.58
C GLY A 302 -13.93 10.17 11.33
N LYS A 303 -14.12 9.72 12.58
CA LYS A 303 -13.01 9.26 13.44
C LYS A 303 -12.46 7.94 12.92
N ARG A 304 -11.14 7.92 12.71
CA ARG A 304 -10.39 6.82 12.12
C ARG A 304 -8.92 6.95 12.50
N LEU A 305 -8.19 5.85 12.37
CA LEU A 305 -6.73 5.87 12.36
C LEU A 305 -6.22 5.76 10.92
N GLU A 306 -4.95 6.09 10.71
CA GLU A 306 -4.28 6.00 9.41
C GLU A 306 -2.91 5.33 9.58
N ALA A 307 -2.77 4.13 9.03
CA ALA A 307 -1.48 3.45 8.94
C ALA A 307 -0.73 3.96 7.70
N ARG A 308 0.45 4.55 7.89
CA ARG A 308 1.17 5.28 6.83
C ARG A 308 2.38 4.55 6.25
N PHE A 309 2.81 3.49 6.93
CA PHE A 309 3.91 2.65 6.47
C PHE A 309 3.58 1.81 5.22
N PRO A 310 2.34 1.34 4.95
CA PRO A 310 2.07 0.56 3.74
C PRO A 310 2.42 1.31 2.45
N ASP A 311 2.72 0.56 1.41
CA ASP A 311 2.94 1.07 0.06
C ASP A 311 2.06 0.32 -0.96
N PRO A 312 1.85 0.87 -2.17
CA PRO A 312 0.88 0.31 -3.10
C PRO A 312 1.46 -0.82 -3.96
N MET A 313 2.66 -1.33 -3.69
CA MET A 313 3.25 -2.42 -4.52
C MET A 313 2.62 -3.78 -4.22
N GLY A 314 2.16 -3.97 -2.98
CA GLY A 314 1.65 -5.25 -2.51
C GLY A 314 0.22 -5.57 -2.94
N ASN A 315 -0.23 -6.73 -2.46
CA ASN A 315 -1.61 -7.19 -2.58
C ASN A 315 -2.49 -6.46 -1.52
N PRO A 316 -3.53 -5.70 -1.94
CA PRO A 316 -4.37 -4.96 -1.00
C PRO A 316 -5.17 -5.86 -0.06
N TYR A 317 -5.67 -7.01 -0.53
CA TYR A 317 -6.44 -7.95 0.29
C TYR A 317 -5.58 -8.47 1.46
N LEU A 318 -4.34 -8.86 1.19
CA LEU A 318 -3.41 -9.32 2.23
C LEU A 318 -3.04 -8.19 3.20
N THR A 319 -2.75 -7.00 2.67
CA THR A 319 -2.39 -5.83 3.49
C THR A 319 -3.53 -5.45 4.44
N PHE A 320 -4.76 -5.33 3.92
CA PHE A 320 -5.92 -4.96 4.73
C PHE A 320 -6.24 -6.06 5.74
N THR A 321 -6.11 -7.33 5.35
CA THR A 321 -6.32 -8.46 6.25
C THR A 321 -5.32 -8.45 7.40
N ALA A 322 -4.03 -8.24 7.12
CA ALA A 322 -3.01 -8.17 8.16
C ALA A 322 -3.25 -7.01 9.13
N LEU A 323 -3.61 -5.83 8.62
CA LEU A 323 -3.95 -4.66 9.44
C LEU A 323 -5.19 -4.91 10.32
N LEU A 324 -6.23 -5.54 9.75
CA LEU A 324 -7.44 -5.89 10.49
C LEU A 324 -7.13 -6.90 11.60
N MET A 325 -6.51 -8.03 11.27
CA MET A 325 -6.23 -9.10 12.21
C MET A 325 -5.30 -8.64 13.34
N ALA A 326 -4.31 -7.79 13.04
CA ALA A 326 -3.45 -7.21 14.07
C ALA A 326 -4.24 -6.32 15.04
N GLY A 327 -5.11 -5.46 14.51
CA GLY A 327 -5.96 -4.61 15.34
C GLY A 327 -6.98 -5.39 16.17
N LEU A 328 -7.50 -6.51 15.66
CA LEU A 328 -8.36 -7.41 16.43
C LEU A 328 -7.62 -8.10 17.57
N ASP A 329 -6.38 -8.58 17.34
CA ASP A 329 -5.53 -9.09 18.43
C ASP A 329 -5.31 -8.02 19.50
N GLY A 330 -5.11 -6.78 19.07
CA GLY A 330 -5.07 -5.57 19.90
C GLY A 330 -6.26 -5.47 20.85
N ILE A 331 -7.47 -5.47 20.30
CA ILE A 331 -8.73 -5.36 21.05
C ILE A 331 -8.94 -6.55 21.98
N GLU A 332 -8.77 -7.78 21.48
CA GLU A 332 -9.00 -9.00 22.26
C GLU A 332 -8.08 -9.12 23.47
N ASN A 333 -6.81 -8.73 23.32
CA ASN A 333 -5.80 -8.80 24.37
C ASN A 333 -5.60 -7.47 25.11
N GLN A 334 -6.41 -6.44 24.82
CA GLN A 334 -6.33 -5.11 25.43
C GLN A 334 -4.92 -4.50 25.39
N ILE A 335 -4.24 -4.63 24.25
CA ILE A 335 -2.83 -4.23 24.10
C ILE A 335 -2.71 -2.71 24.15
N ASP A 336 -1.97 -2.19 25.12
CA ASP A 336 -1.70 -0.76 25.26
C ASP A 336 -0.69 -0.28 24.19
N PRO A 337 -1.04 0.72 23.33
CA PRO A 337 -0.10 1.30 22.36
C PRO A 337 0.99 2.18 23.01
N GLY A 338 0.94 2.41 24.33
CA GLY A 338 1.78 3.36 25.03
C GLY A 338 1.29 4.80 24.89
N GLY A 339 2.11 5.75 25.35
CA GLY A 339 1.79 7.18 25.23
C GLY A 339 1.89 7.69 23.79
N PRO A 340 1.08 8.70 23.41
CA PRO A 340 1.18 9.32 22.09
C PRO A 340 2.51 10.08 21.93
N ALA A 341 3.02 10.15 20.70
CA ALA A 341 4.30 10.81 20.40
C ALA A 341 4.11 12.11 19.59
N ASP A 342 3.74 13.18 20.29
CA ASP A 342 3.36 14.47 19.67
C ASP A 342 4.54 15.38 19.30
N LYS A 343 5.77 15.02 19.68
CA LYS A 343 6.99 15.69 19.20
C LYS A 343 7.30 15.25 17.76
N ASN A 344 7.98 16.10 16.98
CA ASN A 344 8.54 15.68 15.69
C ASN A 344 9.54 14.53 15.93
N LEU A 345 9.23 13.33 15.40
CA LEU A 345 10.03 12.13 15.65
C LEU A 345 11.40 12.19 14.97
N TYR A 346 11.55 13.04 13.94
CA TYR A 346 12.81 13.26 13.24
C TYR A 346 13.82 14.07 14.07
N ASP A 347 13.34 14.87 15.03
CA ASP A 347 14.15 15.78 15.83
C ASP A 347 14.42 15.26 17.26
N LEU A 348 13.92 14.05 17.59
CA LEU A 348 14.15 13.45 18.89
C LEU A 348 15.64 13.19 19.13
N PRO A 349 16.16 13.46 20.35
CA PRO A 349 17.52 13.06 20.75
C PRO A 349 17.76 11.57 20.50
N PRO A 350 19.00 11.13 20.20
CA PRO A 350 19.30 9.73 19.91
C PRO A 350 18.80 8.73 20.97
N GLU A 351 18.86 9.09 22.25
CA GLU A 351 18.38 8.26 23.36
C GLU A 351 16.85 8.09 23.36
N GLU A 352 16.09 9.18 23.21
CA GLU A 352 14.62 9.13 23.06
C GLU A 352 14.19 8.43 21.76
N ARG A 353 15.03 8.47 20.73
CA ARG A 353 14.77 7.83 19.44
C ARG A 353 14.95 6.31 19.52
N GLY A 354 15.90 5.83 20.30
CA GLY A 354 16.22 4.40 20.44
C GLY A 354 15.16 3.60 21.22
N SER A 355 14.33 4.25 22.03
CA SER A 355 13.27 3.61 22.80
C SER A 355 11.96 3.40 22.03
N ILE A 356 11.82 4.02 20.85
CA ILE A 356 10.63 3.89 20.01
C ILE A 356 10.83 2.74 19.01
N PRO A 357 9.95 1.73 19.01
CA PRO A 357 10.03 0.62 18.05
C PRO A 357 10.01 1.11 16.59
N GLU A 358 10.63 0.34 15.71
CA GLU A 358 10.72 0.63 14.27
C GLU A 358 10.05 -0.46 13.44
N VAL A 359 9.57 -0.06 12.26
CA VAL A 359 9.25 -1.00 11.17
C VAL A 359 10.51 -1.73 10.71
N CYS A 360 10.34 -2.81 9.95
CA CYS A 360 11.49 -3.51 9.37
C CYS A 360 12.31 -2.63 8.42
N GLY A 361 13.63 -2.82 8.42
CA GLY A 361 14.57 -2.17 7.51
C GLY A 361 14.82 -2.94 6.21
N SER A 362 14.30 -4.17 6.09
CA SER A 362 14.42 -4.99 4.88
C SER A 362 13.26 -5.98 4.73
N LEU A 363 13.04 -6.46 3.50
CA LEU A 363 12.05 -7.51 3.22
C LEU A 363 12.42 -8.80 3.96
N LYS A 364 13.71 -9.14 4.02
CA LYS A 364 14.19 -10.31 4.76
C LYS A 364 13.79 -10.25 6.24
N GLU A 365 14.04 -9.13 6.91
CA GLU A 365 13.66 -8.94 8.32
C GLU A 365 12.14 -9.07 8.51
N ALA A 366 11.35 -8.54 7.57
CA ALA A 366 9.89 -8.64 7.65
C ALA A 366 9.39 -10.07 7.50
N LEU A 367 9.97 -10.86 6.60
CA LEU A 367 9.64 -12.27 6.41
C LEU A 367 10.05 -13.12 7.63
N GLU A 368 11.22 -12.87 8.20
CA GLU A 368 11.66 -13.50 9.45
C GLU A 368 10.78 -13.10 10.65
N SER A 369 10.27 -11.87 10.65
CA SER A 369 9.34 -11.39 11.67
C SER A 369 7.97 -12.02 11.51
N LEU A 370 7.47 -12.15 10.27
CA LEU A 370 6.24 -12.87 9.95
C LEU A 370 6.34 -14.33 10.40
N ASP A 371 7.46 -15.01 10.14
CA ASP A 371 7.67 -16.39 10.56
C ASP A 371 7.47 -16.56 12.07
N LYS A 372 8.05 -15.64 12.85
CA LYS A 372 8.02 -15.65 14.33
C LYS A 372 6.71 -15.16 14.92
N ASP A 373 5.99 -14.27 14.24
CA ASP A 373 4.81 -13.56 14.74
C ASP A 373 3.63 -13.66 13.75
N ARG A 374 3.19 -14.89 13.49
CA ARG A 374 2.07 -15.21 12.58
C ARG A 374 0.78 -15.61 13.29
N ALA A 375 0.78 -15.78 14.61
CA ALA A 375 -0.35 -16.39 15.33
C ALA A 375 -1.65 -15.57 15.21
N PHE A 376 -1.54 -14.24 15.21
CA PHE A 376 -2.67 -13.33 15.09
C PHE A 376 -3.39 -13.46 13.73
N LEU A 377 -2.65 -13.77 12.66
CA LEU A 377 -3.19 -13.93 11.30
C LEU A 377 -3.99 -15.23 11.14
N LYS A 378 -3.70 -16.24 11.96
CA LYS A 378 -4.33 -17.57 11.89
C LYS A 378 -5.64 -17.67 12.68
N LYS A 379 -5.96 -16.68 13.52
CA LYS A 379 -7.22 -16.64 14.26
C LYS A 379 -8.40 -16.70 13.30
N GLY A 380 -9.44 -17.46 13.67
CA GLY A 380 -10.62 -17.68 12.82
C GLY A 380 -10.36 -18.47 11.52
N GLY A 381 -9.17 -19.08 11.36
CA GLY A 381 -8.80 -19.77 10.12
C GLY A 381 -8.64 -18.84 8.93
N VAL A 382 -8.36 -17.55 9.19
CA VAL A 382 -8.23 -16.50 8.18
C VAL A 382 -7.05 -16.78 7.25
N MET A 383 -5.89 -17.07 7.84
CA MET A 383 -4.72 -17.64 7.17
C MET A 383 -4.34 -18.98 7.83
N ASP A 384 -3.50 -19.76 7.17
CA ASP A 384 -2.89 -20.97 7.71
C ASP A 384 -1.37 -20.99 7.48
N ASP A 385 -0.68 -21.95 8.10
CA ASP A 385 0.77 -22.06 7.94
C ASP A 385 1.17 -22.43 6.51
N ASP A 386 0.36 -23.22 5.80
CA ASP A 386 0.59 -23.58 4.40
C ASP A 386 0.72 -22.33 3.49
N PHE A 387 -0.22 -21.38 3.61
CA PHE A 387 -0.15 -20.12 2.90
C PHE A 387 1.05 -19.28 3.35
N ILE A 388 1.24 -19.10 4.65
CA ILE A 388 2.26 -18.19 5.19
C ILE A 388 3.67 -18.68 4.82
N ASP A 389 3.93 -19.98 4.95
CA ASP A 389 5.22 -20.57 4.57
C ASP A 389 5.48 -20.41 3.07
N SER A 390 4.48 -20.72 2.25
CA SER A 390 4.61 -20.57 0.79
C SER A 390 4.79 -19.11 0.35
N TYR A 391 4.16 -18.16 1.06
CA TYR A 391 4.37 -16.74 0.83
C TYR A 391 5.78 -16.30 1.20
N ILE A 392 6.31 -16.78 2.34
CA ILE A 392 7.68 -16.50 2.77
C ILE A 392 8.69 -17.04 1.76
N GLU A 393 8.55 -18.29 1.34
CA GLU A 393 9.40 -18.92 0.34
C GLU A 393 9.41 -18.11 -0.97
N LEU A 394 8.22 -17.79 -1.50
CA LEU A 394 8.06 -17.00 -2.71
C LEU A 394 8.76 -15.64 -2.61
N LYS A 395 8.58 -14.92 -1.50
CA LYS A 395 9.19 -13.59 -1.30
C LYS A 395 10.68 -13.66 -1.02
N MET A 396 11.18 -14.79 -0.54
CA MET A 396 12.61 -14.99 -0.35
C MET A 396 13.37 -15.14 -1.68
N GLU A 397 12.72 -15.58 -2.75
CA GLU A 397 13.30 -15.54 -4.09
C GLU A 397 13.62 -14.09 -4.52
N GLU A 398 12.74 -13.12 -4.24
CA GLU A 398 12.98 -11.70 -4.54
C GLU A 398 14.15 -11.14 -3.72
N VAL A 399 14.22 -11.50 -2.43
CA VAL A 399 15.33 -11.10 -1.54
C VAL A 399 16.66 -11.63 -2.07
N MET A 400 16.72 -12.94 -2.36
CA MET A 400 17.94 -13.57 -2.84
C MET A 400 18.35 -13.03 -4.21
N ARG A 401 17.40 -12.78 -5.12
CA ARG A 401 17.69 -12.17 -6.41
C ARG A 401 18.34 -10.80 -6.27
N LEU A 402 17.84 -9.93 -5.39
CA LEU A 402 18.45 -8.62 -5.17
C LEU A 402 19.82 -8.74 -4.47
N GLN A 403 19.92 -9.59 -3.45
CA GLN A 403 21.13 -9.73 -2.64
C GLN A 403 22.31 -10.32 -3.42
N LEU A 404 22.04 -11.19 -4.40
CA LEU A 404 23.06 -11.83 -5.22
C LEU A 404 23.42 -11.04 -6.48
N HIS A 405 22.74 -9.92 -6.75
CA HIS A 405 22.99 -9.10 -7.93
C HIS A 405 23.82 -7.85 -7.57
N PRO A 406 25.06 -7.72 -8.06
CA PRO A 406 25.89 -6.55 -7.77
C PRO A 406 25.20 -5.25 -8.16
N HIS A 407 25.21 -4.27 -7.25
CA HIS A 407 24.55 -2.99 -7.47
C HIS A 407 25.52 -1.95 -8.06
N PRO A 408 25.13 -1.08 -9.00
CA PRO A 408 26.04 -0.08 -9.58
C PRO A 408 26.78 0.80 -8.56
N VAL A 409 26.14 1.12 -7.43
CA VAL A 409 26.75 1.86 -6.31
C VAL A 409 27.90 1.09 -5.65
N GLU A 410 27.89 -0.25 -5.67
CA GLU A 410 28.99 -1.06 -5.12
C GLU A 410 30.26 -0.93 -5.95
N PHE A 411 30.15 -0.65 -7.26
CA PHE A 411 31.33 -0.35 -8.08
C PHE A 411 31.96 0.99 -7.69
N ASP A 412 31.16 2.02 -7.42
CA ASP A 412 31.67 3.31 -6.91
C ASP A 412 32.37 3.15 -5.54
N MET A 413 31.82 2.30 -4.66
CA MET A 413 32.38 2.09 -3.32
C MET A 413 33.60 1.15 -3.29
N TYR A 414 33.62 0.11 -4.13
CA TYR A 414 34.53 -1.04 -3.93
C TYR A 414 35.34 -1.43 -5.17
N TYR A 415 35.16 -0.82 -6.34
CA TYR A 415 35.89 -1.26 -7.55
C TYR A 415 37.42 -1.08 -7.43
N SER A 416 37.87 -0.10 -6.66
CA SER A 416 39.30 0.20 -6.44
C SER A 416 39.84 -0.30 -5.10
N CYS A 417 39.12 -1.18 -4.40
CA CYS A 417 39.51 -1.65 -3.05
C CYS A 417 40.77 -2.51 -3.04
#